data_AF-A0A2G5EVR3-F1
#
_entry.id   AF-A0A2G5EVR3-F1
#
_cell.length_a   1.000
_cell.length_b   1.000
_cell.length_c   1.000
_cell.angle_alpha   90.00
_cell.angle_beta   90.00
_cell.angle_gamma   90.00
#
_symmetry.space_group_name_H-M   'P 1'
#
loop_
_entity.id
_entity.type
_entity.pdbx_description
1 polymer ?
#
loop_
_entity_poly.entity_id
_entity_poly.type
_entity_poly.pdbx_seq_one_letter_code
_entity_poly.pdbx_strand_id
1 'polypeptide(L)'
;MVSSYSFPAKRGWRGLAIAVLGLVILSLLVPLIFLLGLHNNFHSADVNEDRSSNHVDNQNHGFRNHDPKHQNVSKSAHVDDILHRLTPPLSKDVIENSVKEAFNNTVRDAAAHVSKDQNEGHPVLPKLLEKSQLDTKNEGNVIIEATQHMQSVSVDDTKMSCELEFGSYCLWCHEHKEEMKDSMVKQMKDRLFVARAFLPIITKLPGQQKLAREMKQTIQEFEKIFSDATTDADLPPHVDKKLQNMEEIIERAKEFPLDCNYVYRKLKQILNLTEDEAHFHMKQSAFLYQLAVQTMPKSLHCLSMRLTVEYFRSHSLDMELLPIEKFVNPELHHYVLLSNNVLSSSVVINSTVMHSSESQNLVFHVITDGQNYYAMKFWFFMNSYKEATIHVLNIEDVNLGYHDKVIPLHLSLSEEYRVSFRIPSSSQMNTEYISLFGHTHFLLPEIFQKLNKVVILDDDIVVQRDLSPLWNVQLEGKVNGAVQFCDVRLSQLKGYLGENSYSQSSCSWMSGLNIVDLVKWRELNLTDTYRRLLQVQQNKRDASLRVGSFPANLLTFQDLVHPLDNSWALSGLGHNYGVDAHAVEEAAVLHYNGNMKPWLELGIRKYKARWKKYLKRADQFMGECNVNP
;
A
#
# COMPACT_ATOMS: atom_id res chain seq x y z
N MET A 1 -10.36 33.06 71.24
CA MET A 1 -11.61 32.44 70.74
C MET A 1 -11.24 31.42 69.69
N VAL A 2 -11.66 30.18 69.89
CA VAL A 2 -11.35 29.01 69.06
C VAL A 2 -12.11 29.14 67.73
N SER A 3 -11.44 28.89 66.60
CA SER A 3 -12.13 28.40 65.40
C SER A 3 -11.23 27.42 64.66
N SER A 4 -11.72 26.19 64.60
CA SER A 4 -11.18 25.02 63.90
C SER A 4 -11.47 25.10 62.40
N TYR A 5 -10.47 24.84 61.57
CA TYR A 5 -10.70 24.36 60.20
C TYR A 5 -9.92 23.08 59.93
N SER A 6 -10.67 22.06 59.57
CA SER A 6 -10.27 20.70 59.27
C SER A 6 -9.73 20.58 57.84
N PHE A 7 -8.73 19.71 57.66
CA PHE A 7 -8.31 19.23 56.34
C PHE A 7 -9.35 18.24 55.78
N PRO A 8 -9.80 18.36 54.52
CA PRO A 8 -10.56 17.30 53.87
C PRO A 8 -9.62 16.18 53.42
N ALA A 9 -9.98 14.96 53.81
CA ALA A 9 -9.26 13.73 53.52
C ALA A 9 -9.21 13.36 52.03
N LYS A 10 -8.07 12.78 51.65
CA LYS A 10 -7.79 12.07 50.38
C LYS A 10 -8.94 11.14 49.98
N ARG A 11 -9.76 11.54 49.00
CA ARG A 11 -10.72 10.63 48.32
C ARG A 11 -10.60 10.60 46.79
N GLY A 12 -9.71 11.39 46.18
CA GLY A 12 -9.59 11.52 44.72
C GLY A 12 -8.69 10.51 44.00
N TRP A 13 -7.76 9.83 44.69
CA TRP A 13 -6.76 8.99 44.01
C TRP A 13 -7.20 7.57 43.66
N ARG A 14 -8.22 7.03 44.34
CA ARG A 14 -8.72 5.68 44.01
C ARG A 14 -9.47 5.65 42.67
N GLY A 15 -10.22 6.70 42.34
CA GLY A 15 -10.96 6.79 41.07
C GLY A 15 -10.02 6.88 39.87
N LEU A 16 -8.98 7.71 39.97
CA LEU A 16 -7.95 7.86 38.92
C LEU A 16 -7.14 6.58 38.73
N ALA A 17 -6.75 5.90 39.82
CA ALA A 17 -6.03 4.62 39.71
C ALA A 17 -6.87 3.52 39.05
N ILE A 18 -8.18 3.45 39.36
CA ILE A 18 -9.11 2.48 38.75
C ILE A 18 -9.38 2.82 37.28
N ALA A 19 -9.50 4.11 36.93
CA ALA A 19 -9.67 4.55 35.55
C ALA A 19 -8.43 4.24 34.69
N VAL A 20 -7.23 4.45 35.25
CA VAL A 20 -5.97 4.09 34.58
C VAL A 20 -5.83 2.58 34.42
N LEU A 21 -6.17 1.78 35.45
CA LEU A 21 -6.18 0.33 35.32
C LEU A 21 -7.19 -0.15 34.25
N GLY A 22 -8.36 0.47 34.19
CA GLY A 22 -9.38 0.19 33.18
C GLY A 22 -8.91 0.51 31.77
N LEU A 23 -8.24 1.64 31.56
CA LEU A 23 -7.66 2.03 30.28
C LEU A 23 -6.49 1.12 29.87
N VAL A 24 -5.65 0.70 30.81
CA VAL A 24 -4.56 -0.25 30.56
C VAL A 24 -5.12 -1.62 30.16
N ILE A 25 -6.12 -2.11 30.88
CA ILE A 25 -6.80 -3.38 30.56
C ILE A 25 -7.49 -3.31 29.19
N LEU A 26 -8.19 -2.21 28.88
CA LEU A 26 -8.78 -1.97 27.56
C LEU A 26 -7.73 -1.91 26.45
N SER A 27 -6.60 -1.24 26.69
CA SER A 27 -5.51 -1.14 25.72
C SER A 27 -4.80 -2.47 25.43
N LEU A 28 -4.88 -3.44 26.34
CA LEU A 28 -4.33 -4.79 26.18
C LEU A 28 -5.36 -5.77 25.61
N LEU A 29 -6.64 -5.62 25.97
CA LEU A 29 -7.72 -6.49 25.49
C LEU A 29 -8.17 -6.15 24.08
N VAL A 30 -8.17 -4.89 23.67
CA VAL A 30 -8.61 -4.47 22.33
C VAL A 30 -7.75 -5.11 21.22
N PRO A 31 -6.40 -5.12 21.30
CA PRO A 31 -5.57 -5.85 20.34
C PRO A 31 -5.78 -7.37 20.39
N LEU A 32 -6.00 -7.96 21.58
CA LEU A 32 -6.25 -9.39 21.72
C LEU A 32 -7.59 -9.82 21.11
N ILE A 33 -8.64 -9.02 21.31
CA ILE A 33 -9.98 -9.23 20.74
C ILE A 33 -9.96 -9.09 19.21
N PHE A 34 -9.08 -8.23 18.68
CA PHE A 34 -8.85 -8.07 17.25
C PHE A 34 -8.08 -9.27 16.65
N LEU A 35 -7.00 -9.72 17.30
CA LEU A 35 -6.24 -10.90 16.90
C LEU A 35 -7.06 -12.21 16.98
N LEU A 36 -8.04 -12.26 17.89
CA LEU A 36 -8.96 -13.39 18.06
C LEU A 36 -10.25 -13.28 17.20
N GLY A 37 -10.42 -12.21 16.42
CA GLY A 37 -11.55 -12.04 15.49
C GLY A 37 -12.93 -11.88 16.15
N LEU A 38 -12.99 -11.33 17.36
CA LEU A 38 -14.21 -11.33 18.20
C LEU A 38 -15.08 -10.07 18.15
N HIS A 39 -14.76 -9.03 17.35
CA HIS A 39 -15.62 -7.83 17.25
C HIS A 39 -16.24 -7.60 15.87
N ASN A 40 -17.57 -7.67 15.83
CA ASN A 40 -18.44 -7.01 14.85
C ASN A 40 -18.92 -5.68 15.48
N ASN A 41 -18.81 -4.56 14.75
CA ASN A 41 -19.39 -3.22 15.02
C ASN A 41 -18.63 -2.22 15.91
N PHE A 42 -17.56 -1.59 15.40
CA PHE A 42 -17.25 -0.23 15.86
C PHE A 42 -17.88 0.79 14.92
N HIS A 43 -18.85 1.55 15.43
CA HIS A 43 -19.31 2.80 14.81
C HIS A 43 -18.26 3.88 15.08
N SER A 44 -17.74 4.51 14.02
CA SER A 44 -16.97 5.76 14.12
C SER A 44 -17.92 6.93 14.33
N ALA A 45 -17.59 7.80 15.27
CA ALA A 45 -18.24 9.07 15.50
C ALA A 45 -18.09 9.97 14.27
N ASP A 46 -19.22 10.36 13.70
CA ASP A 46 -19.32 11.43 12.71
C ASP A 46 -19.74 12.70 13.44
N VAL A 47 -19.01 13.79 13.21
CA VAL A 47 -19.39 15.13 13.66
C VAL A 47 -20.32 15.68 12.61
N ASN A 48 -21.62 15.71 12.92
CA ASN A 48 -22.64 16.36 12.10
C ASN A 48 -22.35 17.86 12.00
N GLU A 49 -22.17 18.35 10.77
CA GLU A 49 -22.50 19.73 10.42
C GLU A 49 -23.94 19.76 9.87
N ASP A 50 -24.71 20.68 10.44
CA ASP A 50 -26.10 20.95 10.11
C ASP A 50 -26.32 21.20 8.61
N ARG A 51 -27.33 20.54 8.06
CA ARG A 51 -28.08 21.13 6.94
C ARG A 51 -29.57 20.99 7.18
N SER A 52 -30.16 22.09 7.61
CA SER A 52 -31.58 22.37 7.53
C SER A 52 -32.07 22.18 6.09
N SER A 53 -33.08 21.34 5.89
CA SER A 53 -34.09 21.59 4.87
C SER A 53 -35.39 20.95 5.28
N ASN A 54 -36.38 21.81 5.43
CA ASN A 54 -37.79 21.51 5.67
C ASN A 54 -38.32 20.46 4.69
N HIS A 55 -38.92 19.38 5.20
CA HIS A 55 -40.17 18.91 4.64
C HIS A 55 -41.03 18.21 5.70
N VAL A 56 -42.27 18.67 5.74
CA VAL A 56 -43.35 18.37 6.66
C VAL A 56 -43.75 16.89 6.63
N ASP A 57 -44.03 16.37 7.83
CA ASP A 57 -44.70 15.11 8.14
C ASP A 57 -45.85 14.75 7.19
N ASN A 58 -45.93 13.46 6.85
CA ASN A 58 -47.22 12.79 6.94
C ASN A 58 -47.06 11.30 7.27
N GLN A 59 -47.77 10.90 8.32
CA GLN A 59 -47.85 9.57 8.90
C GLN A 59 -48.48 8.57 7.92
N ASN A 60 -48.02 7.32 7.91
CA ASN A 60 -48.94 6.20 8.07
C ASN A 60 -48.27 4.88 8.49
N HIS A 61 -48.93 4.24 9.45
CA HIS A 61 -48.60 2.96 10.07
C HIS A 61 -48.65 1.77 9.10
N GLY A 62 -47.76 0.81 9.34
CA GLY A 62 -47.83 -0.54 8.75
C GLY A 62 -46.94 -1.53 9.50
N PHE A 63 -47.49 -2.14 10.55
CA PHE A 63 -46.93 -3.30 11.25
C PHE A 63 -46.68 -4.47 10.27
N ARG A 64 -45.50 -5.11 10.34
CA ARG A 64 -45.36 -6.55 10.02
C ARG A 64 -44.10 -7.19 10.60
N ASN A 65 -44.34 -8.00 11.64
CA ASN A 65 -43.76 -9.28 12.04
C ASN A 65 -42.27 -9.59 11.82
N HIS A 66 -41.60 -9.83 12.95
CA HIS A 66 -40.40 -10.63 13.08
C HIS A 66 -40.62 -12.09 12.66
N ASP A 67 -39.68 -12.65 11.88
CA ASP A 67 -39.40 -14.08 11.81
C ASP A 67 -37.86 -14.28 11.80
N PRO A 68 -37.26 -15.12 12.66
CA PRO A 68 -35.82 -15.17 12.88
C PRO A 68 -35.16 -16.31 12.10
N LYS A 69 -34.72 -16.07 10.87
CA LYS A 69 -33.76 -16.94 10.17
C LYS A 69 -32.87 -16.09 9.26
N HIS A 70 -31.61 -15.92 9.66
CA HIS A 70 -30.41 -15.68 8.84
C HIS A 70 -29.35 -14.95 9.69
N GLN A 71 -28.69 -15.68 10.59
CA GLN A 71 -27.40 -15.26 11.16
C GLN A 71 -26.36 -16.25 10.67
N ASN A 72 -25.59 -15.87 9.64
CA ASN A 72 -24.20 -16.32 9.39
C ASN A 72 -23.54 -15.67 8.15
N VAL A 73 -24.03 -14.53 7.63
CA VAL A 73 -23.44 -13.87 6.45
C VAL A 73 -22.64 -12.59 6.77
N SER A 74 -22.64 -12.09 8.01
CA SER A 74 -22.22 -10.69 8.26
C SER A 74 -20.79 -10.46 8.80
N LYS A 75 -19.85 -11.41 8.72
CA LYS A 75 -18.47 -11.21 9.22
C LYS A 75 -17.46 -10.85 8.13
N SER A 76 -17.54 -11.47 6.94
CA SER A 76 -16.67 -11.14 5.80
C SER A 76 -16.92 -9.72 5.29
N ALA A 77 -18.20 -9.34 5.16
CA ALA A 77 -18.61 -8.09 4.53
C ALA A 77 -18.08 -6.82 5.23
N HIS A 78 -17.83 -6.86 6.54
CA HIS A 78 -17.33 -5.71 7.29
C HIS A 78 -15.82 -5.53 7.19
N VAL A 79 -15.08 -6.65 7.21
CA VAL A 79 -13.63 -6.66 6.91
C VAL A 79 -13.42 -6.27 5.45
N ASP A 80 -14.27 -6.76 4.55
CA ASP A 80 -14.28 -6.37 3.14
C ASP A 80 -14.60 -4.87 2.95
N ASP A 81 -15.52 -4.27 3.72
CA ASP A 81 -15.82 -2.83 3.69
C ASP A 81 -14.64 -1.97 4.19
N ILE A 82 -13.97 -2.37 5.28
CA ILE A 82 -12.78 -1.69 5.80
C ILE A 82 -11.61 -1.81 4.81
N LEU A 83 -11.41 -3.00 4.21
CA LEU A 83 -10.43 -3.21 3.14
C LEU A 83 -10.77 -2.38 1.90
N HIS A 84 -12.04 -2.27 1.50
CA HIS A 84 -12.43 -1.47 0.35
C HIS A 84 -12.16 0.03 0.53
N ARG A 85 -12.11 0.50 1.78
CA ARG A 85 -11.79 1.91 2.14
C ARG A 85 -10.30 2.21 2.26
N LEU A 86 -9.49 1.21 2.63
CA LEU A 86 -8.04 1.36 2.84
C LEU A 86 -7.19 0.91 1.64
N THR A 87 -7.76 0.09 0.76
CA THR A 87 -7.14 -0.25 -0.52
C THR A 87 -7.33 0.91 -1.49
N PRO A 88 -6.32 1.36 -2.26
CA PRO A 88 -6.57 2.28 -3.37
C PRO A 88 -7.61 1.65 -4.30
N PRO A 89 -8.63 2.39 -4.75
CA PRO A 89 -9.61 1.81 -5.65
C PRO A 89 -8.90 1.56 -6.99
N LEU A 90 -8.55 0.29 -7.22
CA LEU A 90 -8.41 -0.23 -8.57
C LEU A 90 -9.78 -0.05 -9.23
N SER A 91 -9.84 0.68 -10.34
CA SER A 91 -11.03 0.72 -11.18
C SER A 91 -11.38 -0.73 -11.54
N LYS A 92 -12.50 -1.24 -11.01
CA LYS A 92 -13.05 -2.54 -11.39
C LYS A 92 -13.26 -2.62 -12.91
N ASP A 93 -13.48 -1.48 -13.56
CA ASP A 93 -13.65 -1.37 -15.01
C ASP A 93 -12.34 -1.60 -15.79
N VAL A 94 -11.18 -1.21 -15.23
CA VAL A 94 -9.87 -1.45 -15.89
C VAL A 94 -9.50 -2.93 -15.81
N ILE A 95 -9.75 -3.58 -14.66
CA ILE A 95 -9.52 -5.03 -14.51
C ILE A 95 -10.52 -5.83 -15.33
N GLU A 96 -11.82 -5.50 -15.30
CA GLU A 96 -12.81 -6.20 -16.11
C GLU A 96 -12.54 -6.06 -17.61
N ASN A 97 -12.17 -4.87 -18.09
CA ASN A 97 -11.85 -4.67 -19.51
C ASN A 97 -10.55 -5.38 -19.88
N SER A 98 -9.54 -5.38 -19.00
CA SER A 98 -8.27 -6.09 -19.21
C SER A 98 -8.45 -7.62 -19.20
N VAL A 99 -9.29 -8.15 -18.31
CA VAL A 99 -9.61 -9.58 -18.21
C VAL A 99 -10.49 -10.01 -19.38
N LYS A 100 -11.47 -9.19 -19.81
CA LYS A 100 -12.26 -9.43 -21.02
C LYS A 100 -11.41 -9.38 -22.29
N GLU A 101 -10.46 -8.46 -22.39
CA GLU A 101 -9.49 -8.42 -23.51
C GLU A 101 -8.55 -9.62 -23.51
N ALA A 102 -8.02 -10.03 -22.35
CA ALA A 102 -7.18 -11.21 -22.24
C ALA A 102 -7.95 -12.47 -22.64
N PHE A 103 -9.21 -12.60 -22.18
CA PHE A 103 -10.08 -13.70 -22.56
C PHE A 103 -10.41 -13.70 -24.05
N ASN A 104 -10.67 -12.52 -24.65
CA ASN A 104 -10.93 -12.39 -26.08
C ASN A 104 -9.70 -12.63 -26.96
N ASN A 105 -8.49 -12.30 -26.47
CA ASN A 105 -7.23 -12.59 -27.16
C ASN A 105 -6.90 -14.09 -27.12
N THR A 106 -7.11 -14.77 -25.99
CA THR A 106 -6.97 -16.22 -25.89
C THR A 106 -7.98 -16.96 -26.78
N VAL A 107 -9.20 -16.44 -26.93
CA VAL A 107 -10.22 -16.99 -27.86
C VAL A 107 -9.88 -16.70 -29.33
N ARG A 108 -9.26 -15.55 -29.64
CA ARG A 108 -8.78 -15.23 -30.99
C ARG A 108 -7.56 -16.05 -31.40
N ASP A 109 -6.62 -16.30 -30.49
CA ASP A 109 -5.45 -17.14 -30.76
C ASP A 109 -5.83 -18.63 -30.88
N ALA A 110 -6.84 -19.07 -30.11
CA ALA A 110 -7.44 -20.40 -30.30
C ALA A 110 -8.21 -20.53 -31.63
N ALA A 111 -8.85 -19.46 -32.13
CA ALA A 111 -9.55 -19.46 -33.41
C ALA A 111 -8.60 -19.31 -34.62
N ALA A 112 -7.46 -18.63 -34.46
CA ALA A 112 -6.43 -18.47 -35.49
C ALA A 112 -5.64 -19.78 -35.72
N HIS A 113 -5.56 -20.66 -34.72
CA HIS A 113 -4.94 -21.98 -34.86
C HIS A 113 -5.85 -23.07 -35.47
N VAL A 114 -7.13 -22.76 -35.78
CA VAL A 114 -8.09 -23.72 -36.37
C VAL A 114 -8.46 -23.37 -37.81
N SER A 115 -7.96 -22.26 -38.38
CA SER A 115 -8.35 -21.78 -39.71
C SER A 115 -7.17 -21.55 -40.64
N LYS A 116 -6.45 -22.63 -40.97
CA LYS A 116 -5.64 -22.74 -42.19
C LYS A 116 -5.39 -24.20 -42.51
N ASP A 117 -6.40 -24.88 -43.05
CA ASP A 117 -6.14 -25.84 -44.12
C ASP A 117 -7.37 -26.14 -44.97
N GLN A 118 -7.11 -26.11 -46.28
CA GLN A 118 -7.88 -26.66 -47.41
C GLN A 118 -8.98 -25.81 -48.08
N ASN A 119 -8.65 -25.43 -49.31
CA ASN A 119 -9.58 -25.12 -50.39
C ASN A 119 -9.33 -26.11 -51.55
N GLU A 120 -10.43 -26.52 -52.19
CA GLU A 120 -10.60 -27.21 -53.49
C GLU A 120 -10.66 -28.75 -53.59
N GLY A 121 -11.83 -29.25 -54.03
CA GLY A 121 -11.96 -30.46 -54.87
C GLY A 121 -13.04 -31.49 -54.47
N HIS A 122 -14.30 -31.31 -54.90
CA HIS A 122 -15.39 -32.32 -54.91
C HIS A 122 -15.42 -33.11 -56.25
N PRO A 123 -16.27 -34.16 -56.47
CA PRO A 123 -17.05 -35.04 -55.57
C PRO A 123 -16.99 -36.56 -55.96
N VAL A 124 -17.65 -37.45 -55.17
CA VAL A 124 -18.59 -38.53 -55.59
C VAL A 124 -18.74 -39.62 -54.48
N LEU A 125 -19.99 -39.85 -54.05
CA LEU A 125 -20.55 -40.95 -53.21
C LEU A 125 -20.71 -42.24 -54.07
N PRO A 126 -21.09 -43.48 -53.62
CA PRO A 126 -21.59 -43.90 -52.29
C PRO A 126 -21.30 -45.37 -51.82
N LYS A 127 -21.71 -45.64 -50.55
CA LYS A 127 -22.44 -46.84 -50.06
C LYS A 127 -21.76 -48.22 -49.90
N LEU A 128 -22.04 -48.79 -48.71
CA LEU A 128 -22.75 -50.07 -48.43
C LEU A 128 -21.99 -51.18 -47.65
N LEU A 129 -22.68 -51.64 -46.59
CA LEU A 129 -22.83 -53.01 -46.04
C LEU A 129 -21.73 -53.71 -45.18
N GLU A 130 -22.10 -53.86 -43.90
CA GLU A 130 -22.31 -55.11 -43.14
C GLU A 130 -21.18 -56.13 -42.83
N LYS A 131 -21.17 -56.49 -41.51
CA LYS A 131 -20.84 -57.79 -40.86
C LYS A 131 -19.35 -58.21 -40.89
N SER A 132 -18.76 -58.93 -39.93
CA SER A 132 -19.26 -59.82 -38.88
C SER A 132 -18.13 -60.14 -37.86
N GLN A 133 -18.53 -60.34 -36.59
CA GLN A 133 -18.09 -61.33 -35.57
C GLN A 133 -16.63 -61.41 -35.01
N LEU A 134 -16.56 -61.18 -33.69
CA LEU A 134 -16.16 -62.08 -32.56
C LEU A 134 -14.70 -62.59 -32.38
N ASP A 135 -14.09 -62.12 -31.27
CA ASP A 135 -13.27 -62.77 -30.23
C ASP A 135 -12.06 -63.68 -30.57
N THR A 136 -10.84 -63.29 -30.13
CA THR A 136 -10.19 -63.71 -28.86
C THR A 136 -8.69 -63.29 -28.77
N LYS A 137 -8.30 -62.75 -27.60
CA LYS A 137 -7.02 -62.85 -26.80
C LYS A 137 -5.66 -62.94 -27.56
N ASN A 138 -4.58 -62.24 -27.20
CA ASN A 138 -4.03 -61.89 -25.88
C ASN A 138 -2.91 -60.82 -26.01
N GLU A 139 -2.82 -59.96 -25.00
CA GLU A 139 -1.66 -59.24 -24.40
C GLU A 139 -0.42 -58.81 -25.23
N GLY A 140 -0.07 -57.51 -25.12
CA GLY A 140 1.30 -57.01 -25.33
C GLY A 140 1.41 -55.50 -25.56
N ASN A 141 1.70 -54.76 -24.48
CA ASN A 141 2.39 -53.45 -24.42
C ASN A 141 1.98 -52.31 -25.36
N VAL A 142 1.27 -51.31 -24.81
CA VAL A 142 1.42 -49.92 -25.28
C VAL A 142 1.57 -49.01 -24.05
N ILE A 143 2.81 -48.61 -23.79
CA ILE A 143 3.15 -47.44 -22.98
C ILE A 143 2.67 -46.23 -23.81
N ILE A 144 1.59 -45.58 -23.38
CA ILE A 144 1.18 -44.29 -23.96
C ILE A 144 1.61 -43.19 -22.99
N GLU A 145 2.53 -42.38 -23.51
CA GLU A 145 2.93 -41.07 -23.03
C GLU A 145 1.71 -40.21 -22.69
N ALA A 146 1.50 -39.98 -21.40
CA ALA A 146 0.67 -38.90 -20.88
C ALA A 146 1.58 -37.94 -20.12
N THR A 147 2.47 -37.26 -20.83
CA THR A 147 3.39 -36.27 -20.25
C THR A 147 3.47 -35.01 -21.12
N GLN A 148 2.33 -34.45 -21.53
CA GLN A 148 2.34 -33.23 -22.35
C GLN A 148 1.14 -32.27 -22.18
N HIS A 149 0.39 -32.34 -21.07
CA HIS A 149 -0.56 -31.28 -20.72
C HIS A 149 -0.52 -30.95 -19.21
N MET A 150 0.64 -30.50 -18.75
CA MET A 150 0.71 -29.50 -17.67
C MET A 150 1.40 -28.30 -18.29
N GLN A 151 0.63 -27.33 -18.79
CA GLN A 151 1.17 -26.01 -19.06
C GLN A 151 1.68 -25.47 -17.73
N SER A 152 2.99 -25.24 -17.69
CA SER A 152 3.67 -24.49 -16.65
C SER A 152 2.97 -23.14 -16.49
N VAL A 153 2.22 -22.97 -15.38
CA VAL A 153 1.98 -21.62 -14.86
C VAL A 153 3.37 -21.08 -14.55
N SER A 154 3.81 -20.11 -15.33
CA SER A 154 5.13 -19.52 -15.12
C SER A 154 5.10 -18.83 -13.75
N VAL A 155 6.17 -19.00 -12.97
CA VAL A 155 6.34 -18.34 -11.65
C VAL A 155 6.24 -16.80 -11.78
N ASP A 156 6.50 -16.30 -12.99
CA ASP A 156 6.44 -14.88 -13.35
C ASP A 156 4.98 -14.36 -13.42
N ASP A 157 4.05 -15.16 -13.95
CA ASP A 157 2.62 -14.79 -14.02
C ASP A 157 2.00 -14.67 -12.62
N THR A 158 2.42 -15.52 -11.67
CA THR A 158 1.91 -15.50 -10.30
C THR A 158 2.43 -14.29 -9.52
N LYS A 159 3.70 -13.93 -9.74
CA LYS A 159 4.32 -12.74 -9.13
C LYS A 159 3.65 -11.46 -9.60
N MET A 160 3.39 -11.34 -10.90
CA MET A 160 2.73 -10.18 -11.49
C MET A 160 1.28 -10.05 -11.02
N SER A 161 0.55 -11.16 -10.87
CA SER A 161 -0.80 -11.15 -10.29
C SER A 161 -0.81 -10.66 -8.84
N CYS A 162 0.18 -11.04 -8.04
CA CYS A 162 0.30 -10.59 -6.65
C CYS A 162 0.52 -9.07 -6.58
N GLU A 163 1.50 -8.54 -7.30
CA GLU A 163 1.84 -7.11 -7.25
C GLU A 163 0.67 -6.21 -7.69
N LEU A 164 -0.10 -6.65 -8.68
CA LEU A 164 -1.33 -5.98 -9.10
C LEU A 164 -2.36 -5.92 -7.96
N GLU A 165 -2.55 -7.02 -7.24
CA GLU A 165 -3.51 -7.10 -6.15
C GLU A 165 -2.99 -6.37 -4.89
N PHE A 166 -1.87 -6.82 -4.33
CA PHE A 166 -1.38 -6.42 -3.01
C PHE A 166 -0.18 -5.45 -3.03
N GLY A 167 0.40 -5.17 -4.20
CA GLY A 167 1.37 -4.08 -4.36
C GLY A 167 2.71 -4.37 -3.72
N SER A 168 3.29 -3.35 -3.08
CA SER A 168 4.62 -3.45 -2.46
C SER A 168 4.71 -4.52 -1.37
N TYR A 169 3.58 -4.99 -0.82
CA TYR A 169 3.56 -6.16 0.04
C TYR A 169 4.16 -7.40 -0.64
N CYS A 170 3.87 -7.64 -1.93
CA CYS A 170 4.37 -8.83 -2.63
C CYS A 170 5.89 -8.78 -2.79
N LEU A 171 6.42 -7.61 -3.15
CA LEU A 171 7.86 -7.38 -3.21
C LEU A 171 8.50 -7.57 -1.84
N TRP A 172 7.93 -6.95 -0.80
CA TRP A 172 8.41 -7.09 0.56
C TRP A 172 8.39 -8.56 1.04
N CYS A 173 7.28 -9.27 0.81
CA CYS A 173 7.07 -10.66 1.19
C CYS A 173 8.05 -11.60 0.49
N HIS A 174 8.33 -11.37 -0.79
CA HIS A 174 9.34 -12.13 -1.52
C HIS A 174 10.74 -11.94 -0.93
N GLU A 175 11.14 -10.69 -0.69
CA GLU A 175 12.48 -10.37 -0.17
C GLU A 175 12.68 -10.80 1.30
N HIS A 176 11.59 -10.91 2.06
CA HIS A 176 11.61 -11.32 3.47
C HIS A 176 11.06 -12.73 3.68
N LYS A 177 11.00 -13.54 2.61
CA LYS A 177 10.52 -14.92 2.69
C LYS A 177 11.48 -15.74 3.54
N GLU A 178 11.02 -16.19 4.70
CA GLU A 178 11.76 -17.11 5.54
C GLU A 178 11.57 -18.55 5.05
N GLU A 179 12.67 -19.30 5.02
CA GLU A 179 12.62 -20.72 4.68
C GLU A 179 12.12 -21.51 5.89
N MET A 180 10.86 -21.98 5.78
CA MET A 180 10.24 -22.81 6.80
C MET A 180 10.86 -24.22 6.79
N LYS A 181 11.27 -24.70 7.96
CA LYS A 181 11.70 -26.08 8.17
C LYS A 181 10.48 -26.97 8.41
N ASP A 182 9.72 -27.21 7.36
CA ASP A 182 8.39 -27.82 7.40
C ASP A 182 8.25 -28.99 6.39
N SER A 183 9.35 -29.67 6.08
CA SER A 183 9.40 -30.75 5.08
C SER A 183 8.51 -31.94 5.47
N MET A 184 8.60 -32.38 6.72
CA MET A 184 7.80 -33.47 7.26
C MET A 184 6.34 -33.02 7.42
N VAL A 185 6.11 -31.79 7.90
CA VAL A 185 4.76 -31.20 7.97
C VAL A 185 4.09 -31.19 6.59
N LYS A 186 4.79 -30.76 5.53
CA LYS A 186 4.29 -30.78 4.15
C LYS A 186 3.96 -32.20 3.69
N GLN A 187 4.86 -33.16 3.88
CA GLN A 187 4.62 -34.55 3.52
C GLN A 187 3.38 -35.12 4.23
N MET A 188 3.23 -34.85 5.52
CA MET A 188 2.06 -35.28 6.29
C MET A 188 0.76 -34.60 5.83
N LYS A 189 0.80 -33.30 5.47
CA LYS A 189 -0.36 -32.58 4.92
C LYS A 189 -0.78 -33.18 3.58
N ASP A 190 0.16 -33.52 2.71
CA ASP A 190 -0.13 -34.18 1.44
C ASP A 190 -0.85 -35.52 1.65
N ARG A 191 -0.36 -36.35 2.59
CA ARG A 191 -1.06 -37.61 2.94
C ARG A 191 -2.45 -37.38 3.53
N LEU A 192 -2.61 -36.35 4.37
CA LEU A 192 -3.92 -35.96 4.90
C LEU A 192 -4.90 -35.59 3.78
N PHE A 193 -4.47 -34.83 2.77
CA PHE A 193 -5.31 -34.47 1.63
C PHE A 193 -5.73 -35.68 0.80
N VAL A 194 -4.80 -36.61 0.56
CA VAL A 194 -5.11 -37.89 -0.11
C VAL A 194 -6.12 -38.69 0.71
N ALA A 195 -5.89 -38.88 2.01
CA ALA A 195 -6.82 -39.61 2.88
C ALA A 195 -8.23 -38.98 2.88
N ARG A 196 -8.35 -37.65 2.94
CA ARG A 196 -9.62 -36.91 2.85
C ARG A 196 -10.34 -37.15 1.52
N ALA A 197 -9.62 -37.30 0.42
CA ALA A 197 -10.21 -37.57 -0.88
C ALA A 197 -10.78 -39.00 -1.00
N PHE A 198 -10.11 -39.98 -0.38
CA PHE A 198 -10.52 -41.39 -0.43
C PHE A 198 -11.62 -41.75 0.58
N LEU A 199 -11.64 -41.10 1.76
CA LEU A 199 -12.57 -41.42 2.86
C LEU A 199 -14.06 -41.50 2.43
N PRO A 200 -14.62 -40.56 1.64
CA PRO A 200 -16.03 -40.62 1.25
C PRO A 200 -16.37 -41.83 0.36
N ILE A 201 -15.39 -42.36 -0.38
CA ILE A 201 -15.58 -43.55 -1.23
C ILE A 201 -15.57 -44.80 -0.36
N ILE A 202 -14.55 -44.95 0.48
CA ILE A 202 -14.41 -46.11 1.38
C ILE A 202 -15.61 -46.23 2.32
N THR A 203 -16.17 -45.11 2.78
CA THR A 203 -17.37 -45.09 3.64
C THR A 203 -18.61 -45.66 2.93
N LYS A 204 -18.69 -45.57 1.60
CA LYS A 204 -19.82 -46.08 0.81
C LYS A 204 -19.66 -47.54 0.38
N LEU A 205 -18.46 -48.12 0.52
CA LEU A 205 -18.20 -49.50 0.13
C LEU A 205 -18.78 -50.49 1.15
N PRO A 206 -19.57 -51.49 0.71
CA PRO A 206 -20.12 -52.50 1.61
C PRO A 206 -18.99 -53.32 2.25
N GLY A 207 -19.09 -53.57 3.56
CA GLY A 207 -18.09 -54.36 4.31
C GLY A 207 -16.83 -53.60 4.75
N GLN A 208 -16.59 -52.37 4.28
CA GLN A 208 -15.36 -51.60 4.59
C GLN A 208 -15.52 -50.62 5.76
N GLN A 209 -16.50 -50.84 6.64
CA GLN A 209 -16.75 -49.98 7.79
C GLN A 209 -15.57 -49.90 8.77
N LYS A 210 -14.73 -50.95 8.82
CA LYS A 210 -13.53 -50.96 9.66
C LYS A 210 -12.45 -50.02 9.10
N LEU A 211 -12.13 -50.15 7.81
CA LEU A 211 -11.17 -49.29 7.11
C LEU A 211 -11.61 -47.82 7.11
N ALA A 212 -12.90 -47.54 6.88
CA ALA A 212 -13.44 -46.18 6.96
C ALA A 212 -13.26 -45.56 8.36
N ARG A 213 -13.44 -46.35 9.43
CA ARG A 213 -13.22 -45.91 10.82
C ARG A 213 -11.75 -45.66 11.11
N GLU A 214 -10.86 -46.55 10.69
CA GLU A 214 -9.40 -46.41 10.82
C GLU A 214 -8.89 -45.14 10.10
N MET A 215 -9.32 -44.93 8.86
CA MET A 215 -8.94 -43.74 8.08
C MET A 215 -9.47 -42.45 8.74
N LYS A 216 -10.72 -42.44 9.20
CA LYS A 216 -11.29 -41.27 9.90
C LYS A 216 -10.54 -40.93 11.19
N GLN A 217 -10.17 -41.94 11.99
CA GLN A 217 -9.40 -41.73 13.22
C GLN A 217 -8.01 -41.15 12.92
N THR A 218 -7.33 -41.69 11.91
CA THR A 218 -5.99 -41.22 11.52
C THR A 218 -6.03 -39.80 10.95
N ILE A 219 -7.07 -39.44 10.20
CA ILE A 219 -7.33 -38.06 9.75
C ILE A 219 -7.48 -37.11 10.94
N GLN A 220 -8.32 -37.46 11.93
CA GLN A 220 -8.53 -36.64 13.12
C GLN A 220 -7.25 -36.48 13.96
N GLU A 221 -6.42 -37.52 14.00
CA GLU A 221 -5.13 -37.46 14.66
C GLU A 221 -4.18 -36.47 13.98
N PHE A 222 -4.12 -36.47 12.64
CA PHE A 222 -3.31 -35.51 11.88
C PHE A 222 -3.85 -34.08 12.03
N GLU A 223 -5.16 -33.88 11.99
CA GLU A 223 -5.81 -32.58 12.22
C GLU A 223 -5.45 -32.01 13.60
N LYS A 224 -5.41 -32.87 14.63
CA LYS A 224 -4.98 -32.47 15.97
C LYS A 224 -3.49 -32.14 16.03
N ILE A 225 -2.65 -32.82 15.27
CA ILE A 225 -1.22 -32.47 15.20
C ILE A 225 -1.05 -31.09 14.56
N PHE A 226 -1.76 -30.82 13.47
CA PHE A 226 -1.68 -29.55 12.76
C PHE A 226 -2.39 -28.38 13.44
N SER A 227 -3.17 -28.59 14.52
CA SER A 227 -3.65 -27.46 15.34
C SER A 227 -2.51 -26.80 16.11
N ASP A 228 -1.46 -27.55 16.41
CA ASP A 228 -0.38 -27.12 17.31
C ASP A 228 0.98 -27.07 16.60
N ALA A 229 1.17 -27.83 15.52
CA ALA A 229 2.44 -27.93 14.80
C ALA A 229 2.46 -27.14 13.49
N THR A 230 3.42 -26.23 13.36
CA THR A 230 3.63 -25.41 12.15
C THR A 230 4.93 -25.76 11.43
N THR A 231 5.94 -26.21 12.17
CA THR A 231 7.26 -26.64 11.68
C THR A 231 7.55 -28.09 12.07
N ASP A 232 8.58 -28.68 11.46
CA ASP A 232 9.02 -30.05 11.77
C ASP A 232 9.48 -30.19 13.24
N ALA A 233 9.96 -29.11 13.84
CA ALA A 233 10.38 -29.08 15.25
C ALA A 233 9.19 -29.13 16.23
N ASP A 234 8.00 -28.73 15.78
CA ASP A 234 6.77 -28.73 16.59
C ASP A 234 6.07 -30.10 16.59
N LEU A 235 6.51 -31.02 15.71
CA LEU A 235 5.89 -32.32 15.56
C LEU A 235 6.11 -33.20 16.80
N PRO A 236 5.10 -33.99 17.20
CA PRO A 236 5.23 -34.88 18.34
C PRO A 236 6.26 -35.99 18.07
N PRO A 237 6.87 -36.57 19.13
CA PRO A 237 7.77 -37.70 18.97
C PRO A 237 7.05 -38.89 18.30
N HIS A 238 7.81 -39.68 17.53
CA HIS A 238 7.32 -40.82 16.75
C HIS A 238 6.32 -40.48 15.63
N VAL A 239 6.41 -39.26 15.08
CA VAL A 239 5.56 -38.84 13.96
C VAL A 239 5.72 -39.74 12.72
N ASP A 240 6.93 -40.28 12.47
CA ASP A 240 7.21 -41.19 11.36
C ASP A 240 6.31 -42.42 11.38
N LYS A 241 6.05 -42.97 12.57
CA LYS A 241 5.17 -44.14 12.74
C LYS A 241 3.72 -43.79 12.42
N LYS A 242 3.28 -42.57 12.76
CA LYS A 242 1.93 -42.08 12.42
C LYS A 242 1.78 -41.84 10.93
N LEU A 243 2.83 -41.30 10.29
CA LEU A 243 2.92 -41.15 8.84
C LEU A 243 2.85 -42.49 8.12
N GLN A 244 3.66 -43.47 8.52
CA GLN A 244 3.63 -44.83 7.97
C GLN A 244 2.23 -45.46 8.09
N ASN A 245 1.59 -45.34 9.25
CA ASN A 245 0.23 -45.86 9.45
C ASN A 245 -0.79 -45.19 8.50
N MET A 246 -0.70 -43.88 8.28
CA MET A 246 -1.55 -43.18 7.30
C MET A 246 -1.28 -43.67 5.87
N GLU A 247 -0.02 -43.87 5.49
CA GLU A 247 0.35 -44.37 4.17
C GLU A 247 -0.16 -45.80 3.93
N GLU A 248 -0.02 -46.70 4.91
CA GLU A 248 -0.57 -48.07 4.83
C GLU A 248 -2.09 -48.08 4.66
N ILE A 249 -2.81 -47.21 5.38
CA ILE A 249 -4.27 -47.07 5.25
C ILE A 249 -4.65 -46.54 3.85
N ILE A 250 -3.88 -45.60 3.31
CA ILE A 250 -4.09 -45.06 1.96
C ILE A 250 -3.83 -46.15 0.90
N GLU A 251 -2.77 -46.94 1.02
CA GLU A 251 -2.47 -48.02 0.08
C GLU A 251 -3.58 -49.08 0.08
N ARG A 252 -4.04 -49.51 1.27
CA ARG A 252 -5.22 -50.39 1.39
C ARG A 252 -6.47 -49.80 0.75
N ALA A 253 -6.65 -48.48 0.82
CA ALA A 253 -7.79 -47.82 0.18
C ALA A 253 -7.69 -47.81 -1.36
N LYS A 254 -6.47 -47.79 -1.92
CA LYS A 254 -6.23 -47.81 -3.38
C LYS A 254 -6.47 -49.17 -4.03
N GLU A 255 -6.42 -50.27 -3.27
CA GLU A 255 -6.66 -51.62 -3.79
C GLU A 255 -8.11 -51.85 -4.24
N PHE A 256 -9.05 -51.00 -3.82
CA PHE A 256 -10.45 -51.08 -4.23
C PHE A 256 -10.66 -50.44 -5.61
N PRO A 257 -11.63 -50.93 -6.41
CA PRO A 257 -12.00 -50.29 -7.67
C PRO A 257 -12.65 -48.92 -7.37
N LEU A 258 -11.92 -47.85 -7.65
CA LEU A 258 -12.35 -46.47 -7.37
C LEU A 258 -12.67 -45.74 -8.68
N ASP A 259 -13.70 -44.89 -8.64
CA ASP A 259 -13.91 -43.89 -9.69
C ASP A 259 -12.89 -42.76 -9.53
N CYS A 260 -11.86 -42.77 -10.37
CA CYS A 260 -10.83 -41.74 -10.41
C CYS A 260 -11.41 -40.32 -10.58
N ASN A 261 -12.55 -40.16 -11.25
CA ASN A 261 -13.21 -38.85 -11.39
C ASN A 261 -13.69 -38.31 -10.04
N TYR A 262 -14.14 -39.18 -9.13
CA TYR A 262 -14.57 -38.75 -7.81
C TYR A 262 -13.39 -38.27 -6.97
N VAL A 263 -12.29 -39.04 -6.95
CA VAL A 263 -11.06 -38.68 -6.22
C VAL A 263 -10.50 -37.37 -6.78
N TYR A 264 -10.41 -37.24 -8.10
CA TYR A 264 -9.98 -36.01 -8.77
C TYR A 264 -10.85 -34.81 -8.37
N ARG A 265 -12.18 -34.94 -8.42
CA ARG A 265 -13.09 -33.86 -7.99
C ARG A 265 -12.88 -33.48 -6.52
N LYS A 266 -12.59 -34.45 -5.64
CA LYS A 266 -12.32 -34.18 -4.23
C LYS A 266 -10.99 -33.48 -4.02
N LEU A 267 -9.93 -33.92 -4.68
CA LEU A 267 -8.63 -33.25 -4.63
C LEU A 267 -8.72 -31.83 -5.20
N LYS A 268 -9.46 -31.63 -6.30
CA LYS A 268 -9.72 -30.29 -6.85
C LYS A 268 -10.49 -29.39 -5.87
N GLN A 269 -11.47 -29.93 -5.14
CA GLN A 269 -12.16 -29.19 -4.09
C GLN A 269 -11.20 -28.78 -2.96
N ILE A 270 -10.31 -29.69 -2.54
CA ILE A 270 -9.31 -29.41 -1.52
C ILE A 270 -8.33 -28.33 -2.02
N LEU A 271 -7.84 -28.44 -3.26
CA LEU A 271 -6.95 -27.45 -3.87
C LEU A 271 -7.57 -26.05 -3.84
N ASN A 272 -8.80 -25.91 -4.35
CA ASN A 272 -9.51 -24.64 -4.34
C ASN A 272 -9.66 -24.08 -2.91
N LEU A 273 -10.02 -24.93 -1.93
CA LEU A 273 -10.14 -24.49 -0.53
C LEU A 273 -8.79 -24.03 0.05
N THR A 274 -7.69 -24.71 -0.27
CA THR A 274 -6.35 -24.31 0.18
C THR A 274 -5.84 -23.06 -0.52
N GLU A 275 -6.20 -22.85 -1.79
CA GLU A 275 -5.93 -21.62 -2.53
C GLU A 275 -6.69 -20.44 -1.92
N ASP A 276 -7.98 -20.63 -1.60
CA ASP A 276 -8.81 -19.62 -0.92
C ASP A 276 -8.25 -19.27 0.47
N GLU A 277 -7.79 -20.26 1.24
CA GLU A 277 -7.16 -20.06 2.55
C GLU A 277 -5.83 -19.31 2.43
N ALA A 278 -4.97 -19.68 1.47
CA ALA A 278 -3.72 -18.98 1.20
C ALA A 278 -3.97 -17.53 0.78
N HIS A 279 -4.94 -17.29 -0.12
CA HIS A 279 -5.33 -15.95 -0.56
C HIS A 279 -5.85 -15.10 0.60
N PHE A 280 -6.69 -15.68 1.46
CA PHE A 280 -7.18 -15.02 2.68
C PHE A 280 -6.04 -14.56 3.59
N HIS A 281 -5.05 -15.41 3.86
CA HIS A 281 -3.89 -15.04 4.67
C HIS A 281 -2.98 -14.03 3.99
N MET A 282 -2.83 -14.09 2.66
CA MET A 282 -2.12 -13.05 1.90
C MET A 282 -2.81 -11.70 2.04
N LYS A 283 -4.15 -11.66 1.93
CA LYS A 283 -4.94 -10.43 2.11
C LYS A 283 -4.81 -9.85 3.51
N GLN A 284 -4.85 -10.68 4.55
CA GLN A 284 -4.60 -10.24 5.93
C GLN A 284 -3.19 -9.68 6.10
N SER A 285 -2.19 -10.35 5.55
CA SER A 285 -0.79 -9.92 5.63
C SER A 285 -0.56 -8.60 4.89
N ALA A 286 -1.13 -8.46 3.70
CA ALA A 286 -1.10 -7.22 2.92
C ALA A 286 -1.77 -6.05 3.67
N PHE A 287 -2.89 -6.30 4.37
CA PHE A 287 -3.53 -5.31 5.22
C PHE A 287 -2.63 -4.86 6.37
N LEU A 288 -2.00 -5.81 7.08
CA LEU A 288 -1.07 -5.48 8.17
C LEU A 288 0.16 -4.73 7.67
N TYR A 289 0.68 -5.11 6.50
CA TYR A 289 1.74 -4.36 5.82
C TYR A 289 1.30 -2.92 5.53
N GLN A 290 0.09 -2.73 4.97
CA GLN A 290 -0.43 -1.40 4.66
C GLN A 290 -0.59 -0.54 5.93
N LEU A 291 -1.08 -1.14 7.01
CA LEU A 291 -1.18 -0.49 8.31
C LEU A 291 0.20 -0.05 8.81
N ALA A 292 1.21 -0.93 8.71
CA ALA A 292 2.57 -0.65 9.17
C ALA A 292 3.28 0.45 8.37
N VAL A 293 2.99 0.60 7.07
CA VAL A 293 3.60 1.65 6.25
C VAL A 293 2.87 3.00 6.29
N GLN A 294 1.57 3.00 6.62
CA GLN A 294 0.76 4.23 6.71
C GLN A 294 0.71 4.84 8.11
N THR A 295 0.94 4.04 9.16
CA THR A 295 0.88 4.53 10.53
C THR A 295 2.21 5.07 11.03
N MET A 296 2.16 6.07 11.91
CA MET A 296 3.34 6.61 12.55
C MET A 296 3.93 5.59 13.54
N PRO A 297 5.22 5.22 13.44
CA PRO A 297 5.87 4.37 14.43
C PRO A 297 5.79 4.98 15.83
N LYS A 298 5.61 4.12 16.85
CA LYS A 298 5.50 4.54 18.25
C LYS A 298 6.70 5.37 18.73
N SER A 299 7.90 5.04 18.25
CA SER A 299 9.13 5.77 18.55
C SER A 299 9.11 7.20 18.01
N LEU A 300 8.64 7.40 16.77
CA LEU A 300 8.50 8.73 16.17
C LEU A 300 7.38 9.54 16.84
N HIS A 301 6.28 8.88 17.19
CA HIS A 301 5.20 9.52 17.96
C HIS A 301 5.69 9.98 19.33
N CYS A 302 6.44 9.13 20.05
CA CYS A 302 7.10 9.48 21.30
C CYS A 302 7.99 10.71 21.13
N LEU A 303 8.83 10.72 20.08
CA LEU A 303 9.73 11.84 19.78
C LEU A 303 8.95 13.14 19.59
N SER A 304 7.93 13.16 18.73
CA SER A 304 7.09 14.34 18.49
C SER A 304 6.45 14.84 19.79
N MET A 305 5.86 13.94 20.58
CA MET A 305 5.24 14.29 21.86
C MET A 305 6.25 14.85 22.88
N ARG A 306 7.45 14.26 22.97
CA ARG A 306 8.52 14.72 23.88
C ARG A 306 8.99 16.13 23.51
N LEU A 307 9.25 16.37 22.23
CA LEU A 307 9.68 17.68 21.73
C LEU A 307 8.61 18.74 21.98
N THR A 308 7.33 18.43 21.76
CA THR A 308 6.22 19.33 22.06
C THR A 308 6.16 19.67 23.56
N VAL A 309 6.30 18.68 24.44
CA VAL A 309 6.31 18.93 25.89
C VAL A 309 7.49 19.82 26.31
N GLU A 310 8.68 19.58 25.76
CA GLU A 310 9.87 20.39 26.07
C GLU A 310 9.77 21.81 25.52
N TYR A 311 9.14 22.01 24.36
CA TYR A 311 8.82 23.35 23.85
C TYR A 311 8.07 24.18 24.90
N PHE A 312 6.97 23.65 25.44
CA PHE A 312 6.16 24.37 26.44
C PHE A 312 6.80 24.47 27.81
N ARG A 313 7.77 23.59 28.15
CA ARG A 313 8.56 23.71 29.38
C ARG A 313 9.63 24.79 29.28
N SER A 314 10.11 25.08 28.09
CA SER A 314 11.17 26.06 27.85
C SER A 314 10.59 27.48 27.87
N HIS A 315 10.32 27.99 29.08
CA HIS A 315 9.60 29.26 29.37
C HIS A 315 10.26 30.55 28.85
N SER A 316 11.39 30.48 28.11
CA SER A 316 12.25 31.64 27.86
C SER A 316 13.10 31.55 26.61
N LEU A 317 12.74 30.75 25.61
CA LEU A 317 13.48 30.77 24.37
C LEU A 317 12.99 31.99 23.56
N ASP A 318 13.91 32.91 23.23
CA ASP A 318 13.73 33.96 22.22
C ASP A 318 13.59 33.32 20.81
N MET A 319 12.64 32.39 20.68
CA MET A 319 12.30 31.69 19.43
C MET A 319 11.71 32.64 18.39
N GLU A 320 11.40 33.88 18.79
CA GLU A 320 10.72 34.90 17.98
C GLU A 320 11.67 35.90 17.32
N LEU A 321 12.97 35.91 17.66
CA LEU A 321 13.99 36.73 16.99
C LEU A 321 14.45 36.13 15.64
N LEU A 322 13.51 35.56 14.89
CA LEU A 322 13.79 35.02 13.58
C LEU A 322 14.07 36.16 12.58
N PRO A 323 15.01 35.99 11.64
CA PRO A 323 15.32 37.00 10.64
C PRO A 323 14.19 37.09 9.60
N ILE A 324 13.09 37.76 9.95
CA ILE A 324 11.88 37.92 9.13
C ILE A 324 12.22 38.42 7.71
N GLU A 325 13.23 39.29 7.61
CA GLU A 325 13.71 39.83 6.32
C GLU A 325 14.22 38.73 5.38
N LYS A 326 14.92 37.72 5.90
CA LYS A 326 15.42 36.61 5.08
C LYS A 326 14.30 35.74 4.52
N PHE A 327 13.18 35.60 5.24
CA PHE A 327 12.08 34.73 4.82
C PHE A 327 11.35 35.20 3.57
N VAL A 328 11.51 36.47 3.21
CA VAL A 328 10.82 37.10 2.07
C VAL A 328 11.78 37.71 1.06
N ASN A 329 13.09 37.55 1.24
CA ASN A 329 14.11 38.13 0.36
C ASN A 329 14.29 37.27 -0.90
N PRO A 330 13.80 37.72 -2.08
CA PRO A 330 13.81 36.90 -3.29
C PRO A 330 15.21 36.57 -3.83
N GLU A 331 16.27 37.23 -3.33
CA GLU A 331 17.66 36.97 -3.69
C GLU A 331 18.23 35.71 -3.01
N LEU A 332 17.54 35.16 -2.01
CA LEU A 332 17.98 33.95 -1.30
C LEU A 332 17.43 32.67 -1.94
N HIS A 333 18.04 31.53 -1.59
CA HIS A 333 17.62 30.23 -2.08
C HIS A 333 16.53 29.63 -1.20
N HIS A 334 15.28 29.84 -1.61
CA HIS A 334 14.09 29.37 -0.89
C HIS A 334 13.72 27.92 -1.24
N TYR A 335 13.85 27.05 -0.26
CA TYR A 335 13.40 25.66 -0.30
C TYR A 335 12.10 25.53 0.49
N VAL A 336 11.13 24.81 -0.04
CA VAL A 336 9.85 24.54 0.62
C VAL A 336 9.72 23.05 0.89
N LEU A 337 9.35 22.71 2.11
CA LEU A 337 9.23 21.35 2.60
C LEU A 337 7.91 21.21 3.35
N LEU A 338 7.05 20.29 2.90
CA LEU A 338 5.80 19.97 3.58
C LEU A 338 6.00 18.64 4.29
N SER A 339 5.77 18.60 5.61
CA SER A 339 5.95 17.37 6.38
C SER A 339 5.23 17.43 7.71
N ASN A 340 4.90 16.26 8.25
CA ASN A 340 4.51 16.07 9.64
C ASN A 340 5.54 15.22 10.42
N ASN A 341 6.71 14.97 9.84
CA ASN A 341 7.74 14.09 10.39
C ASN A 341 9.06 14.84 10.61
N VAL A 342 9.37 15.09 11.89
CA VAL A 342 10.56 15.82 12.36
C VAL A 342 11.86 15.27 11.77
N LEU A 343 12.04 13.94 11.77
CA LEU A 343 13.30 13.33 11.33
C LEU A 343 13.47 13.37 9.82
N SER A 344 12.39 13.10 9.09
CA SER A 344 12.38 13.18 7.62
C SER A 344 12.78 14.59 7.18
N SER A 345 12.16 15.60 7.78
CA SER A 345 12.46 17.01 7.50
C SER A 345 13.89 17.39 7.87
N SER A 346 14.36 16.92 9.03
CA SER A 346 15.73 17.15 9.49
C SER A 346 16.76 16.54 8.54
N VAL A 347 16.51 15.34 8.00
CA VAL A 347 17.41 14.68 7.05
C VAL A 347 17.46 15.44 5.73
N VAL A 348 16.32 15.88 5.19
CA VAL A 348 16.29 16.69 3.97
C VAL A 348 17.14 17.96 4.16
N ILE A 349 16.85 18.75 5.19
CA ILE A 349 17.59 19.99 5.47
C ILE A 349 19.07 19.72 5.71
N ASN A 350 19.41 18.76 6.57
CA ASN A 350 20.81 18.45 6.88
C ASN A 350 21.56 17.97 5.63
N SER A 351 20.96 17.09 4.84
CA SER A 351 21.57 16.61 3.60
C SER A 351 21.79 17.74 2.60
N THR A 352 20.83 18.67 2.42
CA THR A 352 21.00 19.82 1.53
C THR A 352 22.10 20.76 2.03
N VAL A 353 22.06 21.13 3.31
CA VAL A 353 23.02 22.06 3.92
C VAL A 353 24.43 21.50 3.93
N MET A 354 24.60 20.19 4.15
CA MET A 354 25.91 19.55 4.21
C MET A 354 26.63 19.58 2.87
N HIS A 355 25.91 19.49 1.75
CA HIS A 355 26.48 19.54 0.40
C HIS A 355 26.51 20.94 -0.22
N SER A 356 25.91 21.94 0.43
CA SER A 356 26.01 23.33 -0.03
C SER A 356 27.29 24.01 0.48
N SER A 357 27.91 24.75 -0.44
CA SER A 357 29.06 25.61 -0.17
C SER A 357 28.68 26.93 0.53
N GLU A 358 27.48 27.46 0.25
CA GLU A 358 26.99 28.76 0.73
C GLU A 358 25.72 28.61 1.57
N SER A 359 25.84 27.93 2.72
CA SER A 359 24.68 27.63 3.57
C SER A 359 23.90 28.87 4.04
N GLN A 360 24.55 30.03 4.15
CA GLN A 360 23.96 31.32 4.55
C GLN A 360 22.89 31.84 3.59
N ASN A 361 22.93 31.39 2.33
CA ASN A 361 21.98 31.75 1.29
C ASN A 361 20.74 30.85 1.28
N LEU A 362 20.76 29.75 2.04
CA LEU A 362 19.66 28.78 2.06
C LEU A 362 18.60 29.17 3.10
N VAL A 363 17.35 29.22 2.65
CA VAL A 363 16.17 29.45 3.48
C VAL A 363 15.22 28.28 3.30
N PHE A 364 14.94 27.54 4.37
CA PHE A 364 14.01 26.42 4.38
C PHE A 364 12.69 26.86 5.01
N HIS A 365 11.60 26.67 4.28
CA HIS A 365 10.24 26.84 4.77
C HIS A 365 9.62 25.47 5.03
N VAL A 366 9.56 25.08 6.30
CA VAL A 366 8.97 23.83 6.76
C VAL A 366 7.51 24.08 7.10
N ILE A 367 6.59 23.61 6.27
CA ILE A 367 5.15 23.75 6.47
C ILE A 367 4.61 22.46 7.09
N THR A 368 3.96 22.58 8.24
CA THR A 368 3.43 21.47 9.03
C THR A 368 2.02 21.79 9.54
N ASP A 369 1.35 20.79 10.09
CA ASP A 369 0.07 20.93 10.80
C ASP A 369 0.26 21.44 12.24
N GLY A 370 -0.83 21.85 12.87
CA GLY A 370 -0.80 22.35 14.25
C GLY A 370 -0.35 21.29 15.26
N GLN A 371 -0.54 20.00 14.94
CA GLN A 371 -0.17 18.88 15.81
C GLN A 371 1.35 18.70 15.92
N ASN A 372 2.09 18.93 14.83
CA ASN A 372 3.54 18.73 14.76
C ASN A 372 4.34 20.05 14.81
N TYR A 373 3.66 21.20 14.69
CA TYR A 373 4.27 22.53 14.68
C TYR A 373 5.25 22.78 15.84
N TYR A 374 4.81 22.55 17.08
CA TYR A 374 5.65 22.81 18.26
C TYR A 374 6.85 21.87 18.36
N ALA A 375 6.66 20.59 18.02
CA ALA A 375 7.75 19.62 17.96
C ALA A 375 8.82 20.02 16.92
N MET A 376 8.39 20.40 15.72
CA MET A 376 9.29 20.85 14.65
C MET A 376 9.99 22.16 15.02
N LYS A 377 9.25 23.14 15.54
CA LYS A 377 9.80 24.43 15.96
C LYS A 377 10.88 24.24 17.04
N PHE A 378 10.63 23.38 18.03
CA PHE A 378 11.62 23.04 19.05
C PHE A 378 12.84 22.30 18.46
N TRP A 379 12.60 21.29 17.62
CA TRP A 379 13.68 20.54 16.99
C TRP A 379 14.61 21.43 16.17
N PHE A 380 14.07 22.27 15.28
CA PHE A 380 14.88 23.11 14.42
C PHE A 380 15.56 24.27 15.15
N PHE A 381 15.05 24.66 16.32
CA PHE A 381 15.73 25.61 17.19
C PHE A 381 16.91 24.98 17.95
N MET A 382 16.71 23.78 18.49
CA MET A 382 17.74 23.09 19.28
C MET A 382 18.89 22.54 18.43
N ASN A 383 18.74 22.51 17.10
CA ASN A 383 19.69 21.93 16.18
C ASN A 383 20.20 22.99 15.20
N SER A 384 21.53 23.08 15.04
CA SER A 384 22.16 23.97 14.06
C SER A 384 22.34 23.27 12.71
N TYR A 385 22.11 24.03 11.63
CA TYR A 385 22.27 23.57 10.26
C TYR A 385 23.19 24.55 9.51
N LYS A 386 24.46 24.62 9.96
CA LYS A 386 25.42 25.65 9.55
C LYS A 386 24.80 27.06 9.67
N GLU A 387 24.87 27.87 8.62
CA GLU A 387 24.32 29.24 8.57
C GLU A 387 22.95 29.31 7.86
N ALA A 388 22.35 28.16 7.55
CA ALA A 388 21.06 28.09 6.90
C ALA A 388 19.93 28.59 7.81
N THR A 389 18.96 29.23 7.19
CA THR A 389 17.82 29.83 7.88
C THR A 389 16.61 28.89 7.78
N ILE A 390 15.97 28.55 8.91
CA ILE A 390 14.84 27.61 8.94
C ILE A 390 13.61 28.33 9.49
N HIS A 391 12.54 28.31 8.71
CA HIS A 391 11.25 28.88 9.03
C HIS A 391 10.22 27.77 9.14
N VAL A 392 9.73 27.50 10.36
CA VAL A 392 8.64 26.54 10.58
C VAL A 392 7.31 27.29 10.57
N LEU A 393 6.39 26.83 9.71
CA LEU A 393 5.06 27.42 9.50
C LEU A 393 3.99 26.39 9.85
N ASN A 394 3.02 26.81 10.66
CA ASN A 394 1.77 26.06 10.83
C ASN A 394 0.79 26.45 9.72
N ILE A 395 0.34 25.47 8.93
CA ILE A 395 -0.59 25.72 7.82
C ILE A 395 -1.93 26.29 8.29
N GLU A 396 -2.37 25.94 9.50
CA GLU A 396 -3.64 26.39 10.09
C GLU A 396 -3.59 27.88 10.46
N ASP A 397 -2.40 28.43 10.70
CA ASP A 397 -2.19 29.84 11.07
C ASP A 397 -1.97 30.74 9.84
N VAL A 398 -1.88 30.17 8.63
CA VAL A 398 -1.67 30.95 7.41
C VAL A 398 -2.95 31.70 7.02
N ASN A 399 -2.87 33.03 7.02
CA ASN A 399 -3.95 33.88 6.54
C ASN A 399 -3.87 34.08 5.01
N LEU A 400 -4.64 33.32 4.24
CA LEU A 400 -4.61 33.33 2.77
C LEU A 400 -5.38 34.49 2.11
N GLY A 401 -5.94 35.45 2.85
CA GLY A 401 -6.53 36.67 2.30
C GLY A 401 -7.76 36.50 1.39
N TYR A 402 -8.19 35.27 1.08
CA TYR A 402 -9.34 34.96 0.22
C TYR A 402 -10.63 34.76 1.03
N HIS A 403 -11.76 35.03 0.40
CA HIS A 403 -13.12 35.11 0.97
C HIS A 403 -13.71 33.80 1.54
N ASP A 404 -12.99 32.68 1.53
CA ASP A 404 -13.51 31.40 2.01
C ASP A 404 -12.95 31.07 3.40
N LYS A 405 -13.36 31.86 4.39
CA LYS A 405 -13.13 31.58 5.83
C LYS A 405 -13.83 30.30 6.33
N VAL A 406 -14.39 29.50 5.42
CA VAL A 406 -15.30 28.38 5.71
C VAL A 406 -14.59 27.02 5.60
N ILE A 407 -13.40 26.93 4.99
CA ILE A 407 -12.67 25.65 4.88
C ILE A 407 -11.43 25.68 5.78
N PRO A 408 -11.39 24.87 6.85
CA PRO A 408 -10.17 24.68 7.64
C PRO A 408 -9.02 24.23 6.73
N LEU A 409 -7.89 24.93 6.81
CA LEU A 409 -6.67 24.53 6.11
C LEU A 409 -6.08 23.31 6.80
N HIS A 410 -6.15 22.16 6.14
CA HIS A 410 -5.48 20.95 6.58
C HIS A 410 -4.22 20.70 5.76
N LEU A 411 -3.17 20.21 6.43
CA LEU A 411 -1.95 19.80 5.75
C LEU A 411 -2.24 18.59 4.85
N SER A 412 -1.94 18.75 3.56
CA SER A 412 -1.95 17.67 2.57
C SER A 412 -0.56 17.58 1.95
N LEU A 413 0.12 16.48 2.30
CA LEU A 413 1.45 16.12 1.83
C LEU A 413 1.40 15.56 0.41
N SER A 414 2.57 15.32 -0.19
CA SER A 414 2.66 14.64 -1.48
C SER A 414 2.00 13.25 -1.42
N GLU A 415 1.19 12.96 -2.44
CA GLU A 415 0.38 11.74 -2.51
C GLU A 415 1.05 10.71 -3.42
N GLU A 416 1.17 9.49 -2.91
CA GLU A 416 1.77 8.36 -3.61
C GLU A 416 0.72 7.53 -4.33
N TYR A 417 0.86 7.37 -5.64
CA TYR A 417 -0.06 6.63 -6.49
C TYR A 417 0.62 5.41 -7.10
N ARG A 418 0.03 4.24 -6.87
CA ARG A 418 0.39 3.01 -7.58
C ARG A 418 -0.38 2.97 -8.89
N VAL A 419 0.32 3.03 -10.02
CA VAL A 419 -0.25 2.95 -11.36
C VAL A 419 0.17 1.66 -12.03
N SER A 420 -0.79 0.94 -12.59
CA SER A 420 -0.53 -0.30 -13.33
C SER A 420 -1.03 -0.17 -14.76
N PHE A 421 -0.19 -0.54 -15.72
CA PHE A 421 -0.47 -0.41 -17.15
C PHE A 421 0.20 -1.52 -17.96
N ARG A 422 -0.35 -1.81 -19.14
CA ARG A 422 0.26 -2.75 -20.08
C ARG A 422 1.41 -2.08 -20.82
N ILE A 423 2.51 -2.80 -20.96
CA ILE A 423 3.63 -2.37 -21.82
C ILE A 423 3.18 -2.58 -23.28
N PRO A 424 3.23 -1.57 -24.17
CA PRO A 424 2.72 -1.70 -25.54
C PRO A 424 3.33 -2.84 -26.37
N SER A 425 4.54 -3.30 -26.02
CA SER A 425 5.30 -4.35 -26.71
C SER A 425 5.20 -5.74 -26.06
N SER A 426 4.41 -5.92 -24.99
CA SER A 426 4.25 -7.22 -24.33
C SER A 426 2.86 -7.33 -23.68
N SER A 427 2.40 -8.55 -23.40
CA SER A 427 1.21 -8.76 -22.55
C SER A 427 1.48 -8.47 -21.06
N GLN A 428 2.69 -8.04 -20.71
CA GLN A 428 3.13 -7.81 -19.34
C GLN A 428 2.53 -6.51 -18.77
N MET A 429 2.05 -6.60 -17.53
CA MET A 429 1.63 -5.45 -16.74
C MET A 429 2.83 -4.92 -15.97
N ASN A 430 3.10 -3.62 -16.08
CA ASN A 430 4.07 -2.96 -15.22
C ASN A 430 3.34 -2.18 -14.11
N THR A 431 3.94 -2.07 -12.94
CA THR A 431 3.42 -1.30 -11.81
C THR A 431 4.46 -0.32 -11.32
N GLU A 432 4.13 0.97 -11.36
CA GLU A 432 5.00 2.07 -10.96
C GLU A 432 4.38 2.90 -9.83
N TYR A 433 5.23 3.60 -9.07
CA TYR A 433 4.83 4.52 -8.01
C TYR A 433 5.12 5.97 -8.40
N ILE A 434 4.09 6.79 -8.47
CA ILE A 434 4.17 8.22 -8.80
C ILE A 434 3.80 9.04 -7.56
N SER A 435 4.74 9.86 -7.08
CA SER A 435 4.46 10.90 -6.08
C SER A 435 4.02 12.18 -6.80
N LEU A 436 2.91 12.78 -6.38
CA LEU A 436 2.40 14.06 -6.91
C LEU A 436 2.09 15.03 -5.78
N PHE A 437 2.00 16.32 -6.11
CA PHE A 437 1.69 17.37 -5.14
C PHE A 437 0.36 17.13 -4.39
N GLY A 438 0.39 17.23 -3.07
CA GLY A 438 -0.79 17.35 -2.23
C GLY A 438 -1.51 18.70 -2.39
N HIS A 439 -2.70 18.83 -1.80
CA HIS A 439 -3.53 20.04 -1.90
C HIS A 439 -2.82 21.30 -1.37
N THR A 440 -1.99 21.17 -0.33
CA THR A 440 -1.28 22.32 0.27
C THR A 440 -0.24 22.91 -0.66
N HIS A 441 0.36 22.11 -1.56
CA HIS A 441 1.29 22.63 -2.57
C HIS A 441 0.62 23.63 -3.51
N PHE A 442 -0.68 23.47 -3.78
CA PHE A 442 -1.40 24.40 -4.62
C PHE A 442 -1.67 25.75 -3.93
N LEU A 443 -1.38 25.89 -2.64
CA LEU A 443 -1.51 27.13 -1.88
C LEU A 443 -0.19 27.90 -1.77
N LEU A 444 0.92 27.35 -2.30
CA LEU A 444 2.24 27.98 -2.23
C LEU A 444 2.31 29.39 -2.82
N PRO A 445 1.65 29.70 -3.95
CA PRO A 445 1.67 31.06 -4.49
C PRO A 445 1.01 32.09 -3.56
N GLU A 446 0.01 31.67 -2.79
CA GLU A 446 -0.70 32.48 -1.80
C GLU A 446 0.02 32.55 -0.45
N ILE A 447 0.75 31.49 -0.05
CA ILE A 447 1.61 31.47 1.13
C ILE A 447 2.84 32.38 0.91
N PHE A 448 3.46 32.30 -0.27
CA PHE A 448 4.71 32.99 -0.61
C PHE A 448 4.50 34.08 -1.67
N GLN A 449 3.66 35.06 -1.36
CA GLN A 449 3.28 36.14 -2.30
C GLN A 449 4.45 37.01 -2.75
N LYS A 450 5.47 37.16 -1.89
CA LYS A 450 6.66 37.99 -2.15
C LYS A 450 7.78 37.26 -2.88
N LEU A 451 7.69 35.94 -3.01
CA LEU A 451 8.71 35.13 -3.67
C LEU A 451 8.33 34.87 -5.12
N ASN A 452 9.34 34.87 -5.97
CA ASN A 452 9.19 34.64 -7.42
C ASN A 452 9.40 33.17 -7.78
N LYS A 453 10.36 32.51 -7.13
CA LYS A 453 10.78 31.14 -7.40
C LYS A 453 11.04 30.42 -6.08
N VAL A 454 10.68 29.15 -6.00
CA VAL A 454 11.02 28.25 -4.89
C VAL A 454 11.44 26.89 -5.42
N VAL A 455 12.19 26.13 -4.64
CA VAL A 455 12.41 24.69 -4.88
C VAL A 455 11.67 23.89 -3.84
N ILE A 456 10.78 23.01 -4.28
CA ILE A 456 10.04 22.10 -3.43
C ILE A 456 10.87 20.82 -3.25
N LEU A 457 11.01 20.40 -2.01
CA LEU A 457 11.64 19.15 -1.59
C LEU A 457 10.60 18.32 -0.84
N ASP A 458 10.34 17.08 -1.27
CA ASP A 458 9.53 16.15 -0.47
C ASP A 458 10.32 15.71 0.78
N ASP A 459 9.63 15.25 1.84
CA ASP A 459 10.28 14.84 3.09
C ASP A 459 10.94 13.46 3.02
N ASP A 460 10.71 12.73 1.93
CA ASP A 460 11.24 11.41 1.64
C ASP A 460 12.43 11.44 0.67
N ILE A 461 13.23 12.51 0.67
CA ILE A 461 14.43 12.62 -0.15
C ILE A 461 15.73 12.67 0.67
N VAL A 462 16.84 12.43 -0.02
CA VAL A 462 18.20 12.71 0.48
C VAL A 462 18.98 13.45 -0.60
N VAL A 463 19.56 14.60 -0.26
CA VAL A 463 20.41 15.37 -1.16
C VAL A 463 21.86 14.91 -1.04
N GLN A 464 22.51 14.67 -2.18
CA GLN A 464 23.91 14.21 -2.29
C GLN A 464 24.82 15.25 -2.97
N ARG A 465 24.27 16.28 -3.61
CA ARG A 465 25.02 17.33 -4.34
C ARG A 465 24.43 18.72 -4.07
N ASP A 466 25.21 19.77 -4.32
CA ASP A 466 24.76 21.16 -4.15
C ASP A 466 23.59 21.47 -5.11
N LEU A 467 22.48 21.93 -4.56
CA LEU A 467 21.26 22.26 -5.32
C LEU A 467 21.23 23.71 -5.82
N SER A 468 22.18 24.56 -5.39
CA SER A 468 22.26 25.96 -5.79
C SER A 468 22.21 26.20 -7.31
N PRO A 469 22.78 25.34 -8.20
CA PRO A 469 22.67 25.52 -9.64
C PRO A 469 21.22 25.51 -10.18
N LEU A 470 20.25 24.94 -9.46
CA LEU A 470 18.83 24.94 -9.88
C LEU A 470 18.26 26.36 -10.02
N TRP A 471 18.81 27.34 -9.30
CA TRP A 471 18.32 28.73 -9.35
C TRP A 471 18.57 29.38 -10.71
N ASN A 472 19.63 28.94 -11.40
CA ASN A 472 20.03 29.42 -12.72
C ASN A 472 19.28 28.72 -13.85
N VAL A 473 18.48 27.68 -13.57
CA VAL A 473 17.69 26.99 -14.59
C VAL A 473 16.59 27.92 -15.09
N GLN A 474 16.53 28.07 -16.42
CA GLN A 474 15.48 28.80 -17.11
C GLN A 474 14.36 27.83 -17.46
N LEU A 475 13.16 28.03 -16.90
CA LEU A 475 12.03 27.14 -17.13
C LEU A 475 11.35 27.33 -18.50
N GLU A 476 11.89 28.18 -19.38
CA GLU A 476 11.36 28.42 -20.74
C GLU A 476 9.86 28.76 -20.77
N GLY A 477 9.41 29.52 -19.76
CA GLY A 477 8.00 29.85 -19.60
C GLY A 477 7.12 28.66 -19.18
N LYS A 478 7.67 27.61 -18.60
CA LYS A 478 6.93 26.58 -17.84
C LYS A 478 6.85 26.98 -16.37
N VAL A 479 5.97 26.34 -15.62
CA VAL A 479 5.73 26.68 -14.19
C VAL A 479 6.51 25.75 -13.27
N ASN A 480 6.63 24.47 -13.64
CA ASN A 480 7.27 23.44 -12.82
C ASN A 480 8.48 22.86 -13.57
N GLY A 481 9.67 22.93 -13.01
CA GLY A 481 10.84 22.18 -13.45
C GLY A 481 10.94 20.87 -12.67
N ALA A 482 10.84 19.73 -13.34
CA ALA A 482 10.88 18.42 -12.71
C ALA A 482 11.65 17.41 -13.58
N VAL A 483 12.27 16.41 -12.96
CA VAL A 483 12.80 15.26 -13.71
C VAL A 483 11.63 14.52 -14.36
N GLN A 484 11.75 14.21 -15.64
CA GLN A 484 10.70 13.47 -16.36
C GLN A 484 10.68 12.02 -15.92
N PHE A 485 9.49 11.52 -15.61
CA PHE A 485 9.27 10.12 -15.29
C PHE A 485 8.66 9.42 -16.52
N CYS A 486 9.53 8.97 -17.42
CA CYS A 486 9.13 8.39 -18.71
C CYS A 486 8.74 6.92 -18.65
N ASP A 487 8.98 6.24 -17.52
CA ASP A 487 8.46 4.89 -17.26
C ASP A 487 6.92 4.89 -17.27
N VAL A 488 6.31 6.04 -16.97
CA VAL A 488 4.89 6.27 -17.12
C VAL A 488 4.61 7.41 -18.10
N ARG A 489 4.03 7.07 -19.24
CA ARG A 489 3.55 8.04 -20.23
C ARG A 489 2.09 8.39 -20.00
N LEU A 490 1.68 9.61 -20.32
CA LEU A 490 0.28 10.04 -20.17
C LEU A 490 -0.69 9.21 -21.03
N SER A 491 -0.24 8.66 -22.17
CA SER A 491 -1.02 7.71 -22.97
C SER A 491 -1.39 6.43 -22.23
N GLN A 492 -0.49 5.91 -21.39
CA GLN A 492 -0.75 4.73 -20.56
C GLN A 492 -1.76 5.04 -19.44
N LEU A 493 -1.89 6.32 -19.07
CA LEU A 493 -2.83 6.81 -18.08
C LEU A 493 -4.18 7.24 -18.67
N LYS A 494 -4.48 6.91 -19.94
CA LYS A 494 -5.72 7.33 -20.61
C LYS A 494 -6.99 6.97 -19.83
N GLY A 495 -7.03 5.79 -19.21
CA GLY A 495 -8.15 5.37 -18.37
C GLY A 495 -8.40 6.32 -17.17
N TYR A 496 -7.35 6.93 -16.65
CA TYR A 496 -7.42 7.88 -15.54
C TYR A 496 -7.62 9.33 -16.00
N LEU A 497 -7.00 9.74 -17.11
CA LEU A 497 -7.05 11.14 -17.56
C LEU A 497 -8.30 11.47 -18.40
N GLY A 498 -8.94 10.46 -18.99
CA GLY A 498 -10.03 10.62 -19.95
C GLY A 498 -9.52 10.89 -21.38
N GLU A 499 -10.45 11.18 -22.30
CA GLU A 499 -10.15 11.47 -23.71
C GLU A 499 -9.78 12.94 -23.95
N ASN A 500 -8.90 13.48 -23.11
CA ASN A 500 -8.38 14.83 -23.31
C ASN A 500 -7.27 14.82 -24.38
N SER A 501 -7.06 15.95 -25.04
CA SER A 501 -5.99 16.17 -26.01
C SER A 501 -4.64 16.38 -25.31
N TYR A 502 -4.10 15.33 -24.68
CA TYR A 502 -2.69 15.31 -24.27
C TYR A 502 -1.85 14.59 -25.32
N SER A 503 -0.59 15.01 -25.45
CA SER A 503 0.35 14.31 -26.31
C SER A 503 0.56 12.89 -25.79
N GLN A 504 0.38 11.91 -26.68
CA GLN A 504 0.52 10.49 -26.34
C GLN A 504 1.95 10.12 -25.97
N SER A 505 2.94 10.93 -26.35
CA SER A 505 4.35 10.69 -26.06
C SER A 505 4.84 11.38 -24.78
N SER A 506 4.04 12.25 -24.14
CA SER A 506 4.46 12.99 -22.96
C SER A 506 4.73 12.07 -21.78
N CYS A 507 5.91 12.22 -21.18
CA CYS A 507 6.27 11.59 -19.92
C CYS A 507 5.48 12.23 -18.77
N SER A 508 5.22 11.44 -17.73
CA SER A 508 4.77 11.97 -16.46
C SER A 508 5.89 12.76 -15.79
N TRP A 509 5.57 13.38 -14.66
CA TRP A 509 6.51 14.03 -13.76
C TRP A 509 6.21 13.57 -12.35
N MET A 510 7.13 13.85 -11.42
CA MET A 510 6.96 13.51 -10.01
C MET A 510 7.23 14.72 -9.11
N SER A 511 6.59 14.72 -7.95
CA SER A 511 7.06 15.50 -6.79
C SER A 511 8.39 14.95 -6.29
N GLY A 512 9.08 15.71 -5.43
CA GLY A 512 10.31 15.28 -4.76
C GLY A 512 11.42 16.29 -4.90
N LEU A 513 11.64 16.77 -6.12
CA LEU A 513 12.52 17.89 -6.44
C LEU A 513 11.88 18.68 -7.58
N ASN A 514 11.33 19.84 -7.25
CA ASN A 514 10.61 20.67 -8.22
C ASN A 514 11.04 22.12 -8.12
N ILE A 515 11.42 22.73 -9.25
CA ILE A 515 11.63 24.17 -9.35
C ILE A 515 10.29 24.80 -9.71
N VAL A 516 9.76 25.69 -8.89
CA VAL A 516 8.45 26.31 -9.13
C VAL A 516 8.59 27.81 -9.36
N ASP A 517 8.10 28.28 -10.50
CA ASP A 517 7.89 29.70 -10.79
C ASP A 517 6.53 30.16 -10.23
N LEU A 518 6.56 30.81 -9.08
CA LEU A 518 5.37 31.29 -8.39
C LEU A 518 4.73 32.48 -9.11
N VAL A 519 5.51 33.28 -9.87
CA VAL A 519 4.96 34.39 -10.66
C VAL A 519 4.08 33.82 -11.75
N LYS A 520 4.62 32.89 -12.54
CA LYS A 520 3.88 32.29 -13.65
C LYS A 520 2.73 31.42 -13.18
N TRP A 521 2.86 30.76 -12.03
CA TRP A 521 1.76 30.05 -11.39
C TRP A 521 0.58 30.99 -11.10
N ARG A 522 0.84 32.18 -10.53
CA ARG A 522 -0.20 33.19 -10.26
C ARG A 522 -0.80 33.75 -11.55
N GLU A 523 0.03 34.08 -12.55
CA GLU A 523 -0.42 34.59 -13.85
C GLU A 523 -1.37 33.64 -14.57
N LEU A 524 -1.08 32.33 -14.53
CA LEU A 524 -1.91 31.29 -15.14
C LEU A 524 -3.04 30.79 -14.24
N ASN A 525 -3.08 31.25 -12.98
CA ASN A 525 -4.05 30.86 -11.97
C ASN A 525 -4.22 29.32 -11.86
N LEU A 526 -3.09 28.61 -11.71
CA LEU A 526 -3.09 27.15 -11.65
C LEU A 526 -3.79 26.61 -10.40
N THR A 527 -3.82 27.38 -9.32
CA THR A 527 -4.53 27.02 -8.10
C THR A 527 -6.04 26.85 -8.36
N ASP A 528 -6.69 27.82 -9.02
CA ASP A 528 -8.10 27.69 -9.39
C ASP A 528 -8.33 26.62 -10.45
N THR A 529 -7.39 26.46 -11.38
CA THR A 529 -7.45 25.40 -12.40
C THR A 529 -7.48 24.02 -11.74
N TYR A 530 -6.60 23.77 -10.77
CA TYR A 530 -6.59 22.54 -9.99
C TYR A 530 -7.90 22.32 -9.22
N ARG A 531 -8.41 23.35 -8.52
CA ARG A 531 -9.69 23.25 -7.79
C ARG A 531 -10.85 22.87 -8.72
N ARG A 532 -10.94 23.49 -9.89
CA ARG A 532 -11.99 23.19 -10.90
C ARG A 532 -11.84 21.77 -11.43
N LEU A 533 -10.63 21.35 -11.79
CA LEU A 533 -10.38 20.00 -12.27
C LEU A 533 -10.73 18.96 -11.21
N LEU A 534 -10.37 19.19 -9.95
CA LEU A 534 -10.70 18.32 -8.84
C LEU A 534 -12.21 18.15 -8.67
N GLN A 535 -12.98 19.24 -8.68
CA GLN A 535 -14.44 19.20 -8.63
C GLN A 535 -15.06 18.42 -9.80
N VAL A 536 -14.55 18.63 -11.02
CA VAL A 536 -15.02 17.90 -12.20
C VAL A 536 -14.74 16.40 -12.08
N GLN A 537 -13.58 16.01 -11.58
CA GLN A 537 -13.19 14.61 -11.43
C GLN A 537 -13.98 13.89 -10.34
N GLN A 538 -14.29 14.58 -9.24
CA GLN A 538 -15.17 14.05 -8.19
C GLN A 538 -16.58 13.79 -8.73
N ASN A 539 -17.18 14.78 -9.39
CA ASN A 539 -18.56 14.69 -9.89
C ASN A 539 -18.74 13.70 -11.04
N LYS A 540 -17.74 13.54 -11.92
CA LYS A 540 -17.85 12.64 -13.08
C LYS A 540 -17.72 11.16 -12.75
N ARG A 541 -17.09 10.82 -11.62
CA ARG A 541 -16.65 9.45 -11.33
C ARG A 541 -17.09 8.94 -9.96
N ASP A 542 -17.91 9.71 -9.23
CA ASP A 542 -18.18 9.49 -7.80
C ASP A 542 -16.88 9.15 -7.03
N ALA A 543 -15.79 9.81 -7.44
CA ALA A 543 -14.45 9.46 -7.03
C ALA A 543 -14.14 10.14 -5.71
N SER A 544 -13.48 9.42 -4.80
CA SER A 544 -12.94 10.04 -3.58
C SER A 544 -12.01 11.21 -3.92
N LEU A 545 -11.85 12.15 -3.00
CA LEU A 545 -10.96 13.31 -3.11
C LEU A 545 -9.57 12.92 -3.64
N ARG A 546 -9.00 11.85 -3.07
CA ARG A 546 -7.69 11.29 -3.44
C ARG A 546 -7.63 10.73 -4.86
N VAL A 547 -8.72 10.13 -5.35
CA VAL A 547 -8.78 9.58 -6.71
C VAL A 547 -8.94 10.71 -7.73
N GLY A 548 -9.73 11.74 -7.40
CA GLY A 548 -9.89 12.92 -8.25
C GLY A 548 -8.62 13.78 -8.35
N SER A 549 -7.79 13.81 -7.31
CA SER A 549 -6.57 14.63 -7.28
C SER A 549 -5.46 14.12 -8.19
N PHE A 550 -5.41 12.82 -8.50
CA PHE A 550 -4.44 12.25 -9.44
C PHE A 550 -4.53 12.85 -10.85
N PRO A 551 -5.67 12.71 -11.57
CA PRO A 551 -5.82 13.32 -12.89
C PRO A 551 -5.81 14.86 -12.80
N ALA A 552 -6.34 15.46 -11.74
CA ALA A 552 -6.30 16.91 -11.58
C ALA A 552 -4.85 17.45 -11.51
N ASN A 553 -3.94 16.76 -10.81
CA ASN A 553 -2.53 17.15 -10.76
C ASN A 553 -1.88 17.14 -12.15
N LEU A 554 -1.97 16.00 -12.83
CA LEU A 554 -1.30 15.81 -14.12
C LEU A 554 -1.85 16.77 -15.18
N LEU A 555 -3.16 17.02 -15.17
CA LEU A 555 -3.81 17.94 -16.10
C LEU A 555 -3.52 19.42 -15.78
N THR A 556 -3.43 19.82 -14.51
CA THR A 556 -3.08 21.22 -14.16
C THR A 556 -1.72 21.62 -14.71
N PHE A 557 -0.76 20.70 -14.72
CA PHE A 557 0.58 20.94 -15.24
C PHE A 557 0.80 20.45 -16.67
N GLN A 558 -0.27 20.10 -17.39
CA GLN A 558 -0.15 19.67 -18.78
C GLN A 558 0.55 20.75 -19.61
N ASP A 559 1.62 20.36 -20.31
CA ASP A 559 2.46 21.26 -21.11
C ASP A 559 3.06 22.44 -20.33
N LEU A 560 3.08 22.38 -18.98
CA LEU A 560 3.63 23.39 -18.07
C LEU A 560 4.80 22.85 -17.22
N VAL A 561 5.33 21.67 -17.59
CA VAL A 561 6.53 21.08 -16.98
C VAL A 561 7.74 21.29 -17.89
N HIS A 562 8.82 21.83 -17.35
CA HIS A 562 10.14 21.87 -17.96
C HIS A 562 10.95 20.65 -17.51
N PRO A 563 11.53 19.87 -18.43
CA PRO A 563 12.29 18.69 -18.08
C PRO A 563 13.64 19.05 -17.46
N LEU A 564 13.91 18.55 -16.26
CA LEU A 564 15.25 18.55 -15.68
C LEU A 564 16.04 17.32 -16.16
N ASP A 565 17.36 17.46 -16.19
CA ASP A 565 18.27 16.34 -16.47
C ASP A 565 18.08 15.19 -15.45
N ASN A 566 18.13 13.95 -15.92
CA ASN A 566 17.89 12.77 -15.09
C ASN A 566 18.89 12.60 -13.94
N SER A 567 20.07 13.25 -14.01
CA SER A 567 21.04 13.25 -12.90
C SER A 567 20.57 14.02 -11.67
N TRP A 568 19.53 14.86 -11.77
CA TRP A 568 19.03 15.66 -10.65
C TRP A 568 18.32 14.84 -9.58
N ALA A 569 17.54 13.84 -9.97
CA ALA A 569 16.77 13.03 -9.02
C ALA A 569 16.63 11.59 -9.50
N LEU A 570 16.88 10.65 -8.60
CA LEU A 570 16.67 9.23 -8.80
C LEU A 570 15.56 8.73 -7.88
N SER A 571 14.48 8.26 -8.50
CA SER A 571 13.33 7.65 -7.84
C SER A 571 13.49 6.13 -7.70
N GLY A 572 12.70 5.52 -6.83
CA GLY A 572 12.57 4.08 -6.68
C GLY A 572 12.97 3.56 -5.30
N LEU A 573 13.62 4.35 -4.46
CA LEU A 573 14.24 3.83 -3.24
C LEU A 573 13.22 3.45 -2.15
N GLY A 574 11.96 3.85 -2.29
CA GLY A 574 10.86 3.46 -1.39
C GLY A 574 10.05 2.26 -1.86
N HIS A 575 10.39 1.62 -2.99
CA HIS A 575 9.65 0.44 -3.45
C HIS A 575 10.46 -0.57 -4.27
N ASN A 576 11.59 -0.18 -4.87
CA ASN A 576 12.36 -0.99 -5.80
C ASN A 576 13.65 -1.53 -5.17
N TYR A 577 13.75 -2.86 -5.05
CA TYR A 577 14.93 -3.57 -4.52
C TYR A 577 16.07 -3.72 -5.54
N GLY A 578 15.91 -3.28 -6.79
CA GLY A 578 16.84 -3.44 -7.89
C GLY A 578 17.45 -2.15 -8.44
N VAL A 579 17.30 -1.00 -7.78
CA VAL A 579 17.91 0.26 -8.25
C VAL A 579 19.42 0.11 -8.36
N ASP A 580 19.95 0.51 -9.51
CA ASP A 580 21.37 0.41 -9.87
C ASP A 580 22.26 1.21 -8.90
N ALA A 581 23.36 0.60 -8.47
CA ALA A 581 24.24 1.20 -7.48
C ALA A 581 24.98 2.44 -8.01
N HIS A 582 25.36 2.44 -9.28
CA HIS A 582 26.05 3.56 -9.91
C HIS A 582 25.10 4.76 -10.05
N ALA A 583 23.87 4.55 -10.50
CA ALA A 583 22.82 5.57 -10.53
C ALA A 583 22.60 6.19 -9.14
N VAL A 584 22.56 5.37 -8.07
CA VAL A 584 22.43 5.86 -6.69
C VAL A 584 23.61 6.73 -6.27
N GLU A 585 24.82 6.48 -6.75
CA GLU A 585 25.99 7.29 -6.43
C GLU A 585 26.06 8.60 -7.23
N GLU A 586 25.56 8.59 -8.46
CA GLU A 586 25.61 9.76 -9.34
C GLU A 586 24.48 10.76 -9.12
N ALA A 587 23.30 10.31 -8.68
CA ALA A 587 22.14 11.19 -8.56
C ALA A 587 22.35 12.29 -7.51
N ALA A 588 21.97 13.53 -7.86
CA ALA A 588 22.03 14.67 -6.95
C ALA A 588 21.03 14.55 -5.79
N VAL A 589 19.86 13.97 -6.05
CA VAL A 589 18.81 13.68 -5.07
C VAL A 589 18.38 12.23 -5.17
N LEU A 590 18.24 11.57 -4.03
CA LEU A 590 17.67 10.23 -3.90
C LEU A 590 16.24 10.35 -3.38
N HIS A 591 15.26 9.85 -4.11
CA HIS A 591 13.85 9.90 -3.74
C HIS A 591 13.36 8.52 -3.29
N TYR A 592 12.85 8.45 -2.06
CA TYR A 592 12.30 7.24 -1.45
C TYR A 592 10.79 7.13 -1.72
N ASN A 593 10.37 7.43 -2.95
CA ASN A 593 8.96 7.32 -3.36
C ASN A 593 8.46 5.87 -3.28
N GLY A 594 7.20 5.71 -2.86
CA GLY A 594 6.59 4.43 -2.52
C GLY A 594 6.50 4.18 -1.01
N ASN A 595 6.03 2.99 -0.62
CA ASN A 595 5.57 2.74 0.75
C ASN A 595 6.70 2.40 1.76
N MET A 596 7.84 1.89 1.31
CA MET A 596 8.93 1.41 2.17
C MET A 596 9.90 2.55 2.55
N LYS A 597 9.35 3.59 3.20
CA LYS A 597 10.08 4.79 3.62
C LYS A 597 11.22 4.46 4.59
N PRO A 598 12.33 5.23 4.59
CA PRO A 598 13.54 4.87 5.34
C PRO A 598 13.39 4.96 6.87
N TRP A 599 12.42 5.72 7.38
CA TRP A 599 12.10 5.82 8.81
C TRP A 599 11.18 4.71 9.33
N LEU A 600 10.65 3.85 8.45
CA LEU A 600 9.80 2.73 8.81
C LEU A 600 10.63 1.46 8.99
N GLU A 601 10.21 0.56 9.87
CA GLU A 601 10.89 -0.72 10.08
C GLU A 601 10.96 -1.56 8.78
N LEU A 602 9.87 -1.48 7.98
CA LEU A 602 9.72 -2.11 6.66
C LEU A 602 10.51 -1.41 5.54
N GLY A 603 11.21 -0.32 5.82
CA GLY A 603 12.01 0.39 4.82
C GLY A 603 13.15 -0.47 4.26
N ILE A 604 13.50 -0.28 2.98
CA ILE A 604 14.50 -1.10 2.29
C ILE A 604 15.89 -0.90 2.92
N ARG A 605 16.39 -1.93 3.61
CA ARG A 605 17.62 -1.89 4.42
C ARG A 605 18.84 -1.34 3.67
N LYS A 606 19.01 -1.72 2.40
CA LYS A 606 20.17 -1.29 1.59
C LYS A 606 20.23 0.22 1.35
N TYR A 607 19.09 0.89 1.24
CA TYR A 607 19.05 2.34 1.01
C TYR A 607 19.00 3.14 2.30
N LYS A 608 18.44 2.57 3.38
CA LYS A 608 18.35 3.22 4.70
C LYS A 608 19.67 3.80 5.17
N ALA A 609 20.80 3.16 4.89
CA ALA A 609 22.13 3.65 5.28
C ALA A 609 22.41 5.08 4.77
N ARG A 610 21.95 5.42 3.56
CA ARG A 610 22.13 6.75 2.94
C ARG A 610 21.31 7.81 3.67
N TRP A 611 20.09 7.47 4.11
CA TRP A 611 19.24 8.34 4.91
C TRP A 611 19.77 8.51 6.35
N LYS A 612 20.13 7.40 7.03
CA LYS A 612 20.65 7.41 8.41
C LYS A 612 21.92 8.25 8.59
N LYS A 613 22.72 8.42 7.54
CA LYS A 613 23.94 9.24 7.56
C LYS A 613 23.67 10.69 8.02
N TYR A 614 22.49 11.22 7.74
CA TYR A 614 22.11 12.60 8.03
C TYR A 614 21.26 12.75 9.30
N LEU A 615 21.00 11.66 10.02
CA LEU A 615 20.41 11.74 11.36
C LEU A 615 21.40 12.33 12.34
N LYS A 616 20.87 13.08 13.31
CA LYS A 616 21.66 13.54 14.45
C LYS A 616 22.14 12.36 15.27
N ARG A 617 23.45 12.33 15.57
CA ARG A 617 24.06 11.30 16.41
C ARG A 617 23.85 11.61 17.88
N ALA A 618 23.58 10.57 18.67
CA ALA A 618 23.47 10.63 20.13
C ALA A 618 22.49 11.73 20.63
N ASP A 619 21.40 11.95 19.90
CA ASP A 619 20.35 12.85 20.35
C ASP A 619 19.60 12.24 21.54
N GLN A 620 19.44 13.01 22.61
CA GLN A 620 18.82 12.56 23.86
C GLN A 620 17.38 12.08 23.63
N PHE A 621 16.57 12.84 22.88
CA PHE A 621 15.16 12.50 22.67
C PHE A 621 15.00 11.28 21.78
N MET A 622 15.86 11.13 20.77
CA MET A 622 15.90 9.92 19.95
C MET A 622 16.24 8.69 20.79
N GLY A 623 17.21 8.80 21.71
CA GLY A 623 17.58 7.72 22.63
C GLY A 623 16.44 7.36 23.60
N GLU A 624 15.82 8.34 24.24
CA GLU A 624 14.72 8.13 25.18
C GLU A 624 13.47 7.49 24.54
N CYS A 625 13.25 7.76 23.26
CA CYS A 625 12.10 7.24 22.50
C CYS A 625 12.43 5.98 21.67
N ASN A 626 13.61 5.37 21.84
CA ASN A 626 14.06 4.20 21.08
C ASN A 626 13.93 4.41 19.55
N VAL A 627 14.27 5.61 19.09
CA VAL A 627 14.26 5.95 17.68
C VAL A 627 15.49 5.33 17.02
N ASN A 628 15.30 4.15 16.45
CA ASN A 628 16.30 3.41 15.68
C ASN A 628 15.77 3.10 14.26
N PRO A 629 15.49 4.14 13.44
CA PRO A 629 15.01 3.97 12.07
C PRO A 629 16.01 3.15 11.24
#